data_AF-A0A519YD12-F1
#
_entry.id   AF-A0A519YD12-F1
#
_cell.length_a   1.000
_cell.length_b   1.000
_cell.length_c   1.000
_cell.angle_alpha   90.00
_cell.angle_beta   90.00
_cell.angle_gamma   90.00
#
_symmetry.space_group_name_H-M   'P 1'
#
loop_
_entity.id
_entity.type
_entity.pdbx_description
1 polymer ?
#
loop_
_entity_poly.entity_id
_entity_poly.type
_entity_poly.pdbx_seq_one_letter_code
_entity_poly.pdbx_strand_id
1 'polypeptide(L)'
;MKQFPCLILQLLFLLSTTLSSSCKPSNDFAGVYAGVRLSINPLGGGMNRTDEVFLFRKDKTFTDQLDKEDWKTAVRGKYEIKGTDLHLTYANGDKDNFTITKGGNLDAGTFVLFKMDLDNSVPKGAYHFKFINGSGGMSTGTTYVGTSMRRTLDFDGAGKFTTDRQSTTVIAGDNIGGGTNTNSDGKGKYVLKDGTLTLNYDNGTTTTHSFFASAGDGKNKAMAVIDGSFYFTEDEAAKKKNTNAKLPSAAEILKEVRKVYGGNSLDLIKTYTVEAEFSGVKLVSYNDLTNNRFRNEMFNKGKLVAVEQISADAGWLWNNGKKTITDKERLQEVKYNDYTGVLGLQQKNNAAFSKGTVTATKEGYAVSFKVDGHSFVYIIDDSYRLLGDSYQIGKKKQINTYSNVKTVGDIKMPFTIVTSNGTDKITLHYKNIQLNEPLATNWKEL
;
A
#
# COMPACT_ATOMS: atom_id res chain seq x y z
N MET A 1 37.17 69.57 5.14
CA MET A 1 37.56 68.19 5.51
C MET A 1 36.87 67.77 6.82
N LYS A 2 35.60 67.35 6.78
CA LYS A 2 34.86 66.74 7.91
C LYS A 2 33.57 66.07 7.37
N GLN A 3 33.69 65.05 6.51
CA GLN A 3 32.52 64.27 6.06
C GLN A 3 32.79 62.77 5.86
N PHE A 4 33.92 62.24 6.36
CA PHE A 4 34.19 60.80 6.31
C PHE A 4 33.61 59.93 7.44
N PRO A 5 33.20 60.42 8.63
CA PRO A 5 32.60 59.54 9.64
C PRO A 5 31.10 59.29 9.46
N CYS A 6 30.42 60.01 8.56
CA CYS A 6 28.97 59.89 8.36
C CYS A 6 28.59 58.74 7.40
N LEU A 7 29.47 58.41 6.46
CA LEU A 7 29.21 57.39 5.44
C LEU A 7 29.34 55.96 5.99
N ILE A 8 30.23 55.72 6.96
CA ILE A 8 30.39 54.41 7.60
C ILE A 8 29.21 54.11 8.54
N LEU A 9 28.67 55.13 9.23
CA LEU A 9 27.51 54.96 10.11
C LEU A 9 26.20 54.71 9.32
N GLN A 10 26.06 55.31 8.14
CA GLN A 10 24.94 55.05 7.23
C GLN A 10 25.04 53.67 6.56
N LEU A 11 26.24 53.18 6.24
CA LEU A 11 26.42 51.81 5.71
C LEU A 11 26.12 50.74 6.78
N LEU A 12 26.47 50.98 8.05
CA LEU A 12 26.15 50.07 9.17
C LEU A 12 24.65 50.08 9.53
N PHE A 13 23.95 51.20 9.37
CA PHE A 13 22.48 51.25 9.50
C PHE A 13 21.74 50.61 8.32
N LEU A 14 22.31 50.65 7.11
CA LEU A 14 21.75 49.97 5.93
C LEU A 14 21.99 48.45 5.98
N LEU A 15 23.13 47.98 6.51
CA LEU A 15 23.37 46.54 6.69
C LEU A 15 22.58 45.92 7.86
N SER A 16 22.23 46.69 8.89
CA SER A 16 21.38 46.21 9.99
C SER A 16 19.88 46.23 9.67
N THR A 17 19.46 46.95 8.62
CA THR A 17 18.06 46.97 8.17
C THR A 17 17.78 46.00 7.01
N THR A 18 18.80 45.50 6.31
CA THR A 18 18.62 44.45 5.27
C THR A 18 18.78 43.02 5.77
N LEU A 19 19.13 42.80 7.05
CA LEU A 19 19.22 41.46 7.67
C LEU A 19 18.03 41.11 8.59
N SER A 20 16.97 41.92 8.60
CA SER A 20 15.74 41.65 9.37
C SER A 20 14.49 41.42 8.51
N SER A 21 14.65 41.28 7.19
CA SER A 21 13.52 41.00 6.25
C SER A 21 13.52 39.56 5.75
N SER A 22 13.98 38.62 6.56
CA SER A 22 13.74 37.18 6.35
C SER A 22 13.12 36.59 7.61
N CYS A 23 12.03 35.86 7.40
CA CYS A 23 11.11 35.33 8.41
C CYS A 23 10.18 36.36 9.06
N LYS A 24 9.21 36.86 8.26
CA LYS A 24 7.83 36.74 8.77
C LYS A 24 7.62 35.24 9.00
N PRO A 25 7.36 34.74 10.22
CA PRO A 25 6.88 33.38 10.34
C PRO A 25 5.59 33.35 9.52
N SER A 26 5.50 32.47 8.53
CA SER A 26 4.25 32.29 7.81
C SER A 26 3.21 31.94 8.88
N ASN A 27 2.30 32.87 9.14
CA ASN A 27 1.14 32.67 10.01
C ASN A 27 0.14 31.67 9.40
N ASP A 28 0.55 31.02 8.31
CA ASP A 28 -0.20 30.19 7.39
C ASP A 28 0.26 28.71 7.43
N PHE A 29 1.21 28.35 8.30
CA PHE A 29 1.50 26.92 8.50
C PHE A 29 0.47 26.23 9.41
N ALA A 30 -0.01 26.93 10.44
CA ALA A 30 -0.98 26.35 11.38
C ALA A 30 -2.25 25.92 10.64
N GLY A 31 -2.79 24.76 11.02
CA GLY A 31 -3.91 24.14 10.33
C GLY A 31 -3.99 22.64 10.59
N VAL A 32 -4.98 22.00 9.98
CA VAL A 32 -5.12 20.55 10.01
C VAL A 32 -4.50 19.96 8.75
N TYR A 33 -3.72 18.90 8.94
CA TYR A 33 -3.07 18.15 7.88
C TYR A 33 -3.48 16.71 8.00
N ALA A 34 -3.91 16.11 6.90
CA ALA A 34 -4.42 14.76 6.93
C ALA A 34 -4.09 13.97 5.67
N GLY A 35 -3.84 12.69 5.85
CA GLY A 35 -3.57 11.77 4.76
C GLY A 35 -3.71 10.32 5.21
N VAL A 36 -3.46 9.41 4.28
CA VAL A 36 -3.64 7.99 4.50
C VAL A 36 -2.30 7.29 4.34
N ARG A 37 -1.81 6.69 5.42
CA ARG A 37 -0.72 5.73 5.36
C ARG A 37 -1.29 4.34 5.16
N LEU A 38 -0.85 3.69 4.09
CA LEU A 38 -1.16 2.29 3.87
C LEU A 38 -0.01 1.43 4.38
N SER A 39 -0.32 0.49 5.26
CA SER A 39 0.63 -0.50 5.78
C SER A 39 0.10 -1.90 5.49
N ILE A 40 0.96 -2.91 5.46
CA ILE A 40 0.50 -4.29 5.28
C ILE A 40 0.02 -4.79 6.66
N ASN A 41 -1.11 -5.49 6.72
CA ASN A 41 -1.55 -6.05 8.00
C ASN A 41 -0.59 -7.17 8.44
N PRO A 42 0.04 -7.10 9.63
CA PRO A 42 0.88 -8.19 10.14
C PRO A 42 0.09 -9.49 10.39
N LEU A 43 -1.22 -9.39 10.61
CA LEU A 43 -2.18 -10.50 10.68
C LEU A 43 -2.76 -10.88 9.29
N GLY A 44 -2.23 -10.28 8.23
CA GLY A 44 -2.63 -10.37 6.82
C GLY A 44 -4.12 -10.17 6.53
N GLY A 45 -4.56 -10.55 5.32
CA GLY A 45 -5.91 -10.25 4.83
C GLY A 45 -6.08 -8.89 4.12
N GLY A 46 -4.99 -8.15 3.85
CA GLY A 46 -5.01 -6.92 3.06
C GLY A 46 -4.02 -5.85 3.53
N MET A 47 -4.22 -4.61 3.05
CA MET A 47 -3.52 -3.41 3.52
C MET A 47 -4.30 -2.77 4.67
N ASN A 48 -3.64 -2.54 5.80
CA ASN A 48 -4.11 -1.67 6.86
C ASN A 48 -4.10 -0.22 6.38
N ARG A 49 -5.22 0.44 6.58
CA ARG A 49 -5.36 1.88 6.41
C ARG A 49 -5.13 2.54 7.77
N THR A 50 -4.15 3.43 7.86
CA THR A 50 -3.98 4.33 9.00
C THR A 50 -4.22 5.75 8.51
N ASP A 51 -5.20 6.43 9.09
CA ASP A 51 -5.43 7.84 8.83
C ASP A 51 -4.50 8.63 9.76
N GLU A 52 -3.61 9.42 9.16
CA GLU A 52 -2.63 10.25 9.85
C GLU A 52 -3.15 11.68 9.80
N VAL A 53 -3.38 12.27 10.97
CA VAL A 53 -4.00 13.59 11.09
C VAL A 53 -3.32 14.41 12.17
N PHE A 54 -2.98 15.65 11.85
CA PHE A 54 -2.31 16.58 12.75
C PHE A 54 -3.00 17.93 12.75
N LEU A 55 -3.32 18.44 13.94
CA LEU A 55 -3.68 19.84 14.16
C LEU A 55 -2.43 20.59 14.66
N PHE A 56 -1.83 21.41 13.80
CA PHE A 56 -0.72 22.29 14.16
C PHE A 56 -1.24 23.66 14.59
N ARG A 57 -0.83 24.11 15.78
CA ARG A 57 -1.25 25.40 16.35
C ARG A 57 -0.19 26.48 16.15
N LYS A 58 -0.60 27.74 16.26
CA LYS A 58 0.28 28.91 16.10
C LYS A 58 1.35 29.00 17.18
N ASP A 59 1.07 28.48 18.38
CA ASP A 59 1.97 28.43 19.54
C ASP A 59 3.05 27.33 19.45
N LYS A 60 3.18 26.68 18.28
CA LYS A 60 4.13 25.59 18.01
C LYS A 60 3.83 24.27 18.75
N THR A 61 2.61 24.10 19.26
CA THR A 61 2.11 22.80 19.73
C THR A 61 1.33 22.07 18.64
N PHE A 62 1.17 20.75 18.80
CA PHE A 62 0.29 19.96 17.95
C PHE A 62 -0.48 18.89 18.73
N THR A 63 -1.54 18.37 18.11
CA THR A 63 -2.20 17.12 18.52
C THR A 63 -2.53 16.27 17.30
N ASP A 64 -2.48 14.95 17.48
CA ASP A 64 -2.90 13.92 16.54
C ASP A 64 -4.22 13.25 16.96
N GLN A 65 -4.84 13.72 18.05
CA GLN A 65 -6.01 13.11 18.69
C GLN A 65 -7.28 13.92 18.45
N LEU A 66 -7.71 14.00 17.19
CA LEU A 66 -8.91 14.76 16.79
C LEU A 66 -10.23 14.04 17.15
N ASP A 67 -10.17 12.81 17.63
CA ASP A 67 -11.29 11.98 18.11
C ASP A 67 -11.68 12.25 19.58
N LYS A 68 -10.83 12.96 20.34
CA LYS A 68 -11.05 13.24 21.76
C LYS A 68 -11.84 14.53 21.96
N GLU A 69 -12.70 14.58 22.99
CA GLU A 69 -13.51 15.77 23.28
C GLU A 69 -12.68 17.04 23.50
N ASP A 70 -11.47 16.88 24.07
CA ASP A 70 -10.54 17.97 24.37
C ASP A 70 -9.55 18.27 23.22
N TRP A 71 -9.80 17.78 22.00
CA TRP A 71 -8.91 17.94 20.83
C TRP A 71 -8.47 19.39 20.58
N LYS A 72 -9.32 20.38 20.90
CA LYS A 72 -8.99 21.81 20.73
C LYS A 72 -7.79 22.23 21.58
N THR A 73 -7.67 21.69 22.78
CA THR A 73 -6.69 22.08 23.80
C THR A 73 -5.62 21.03 24.05
N ALA A 74 -5.84 19.76 23.67
CA ALA A 74 -4.89 18.68 23.87
C ALA A 74 -3.54 18.99 23.22
N VAL A 75 -2.45 18.80 23.96
CA VAL A 75 -1.07 19.00 23.47
C VAL A 75 -0.34 17.66 23.54
N ARG A 76 0.00 17.12 22.37
CA ARG A 76 0.74 15.85 22.25
C ARG A 76 2.23 16.05 22.06
N GLY A 77 2.62 17.24 21.58
CA GLY A 77 4.00 17.59 21.38
C GLY A 77 4.18 19.01 20.88
N LYS A 78 5.42 19.31 20.48
CA LYS A 78 5.82 20.57 19.86
C LYS A 78 6.40 20.31 18.48
N TYR A 79 6.30 21.31 17.60
CA TYR A 79 6.91 21.24 16.28
C TYR A 79 7.83 22.42 16.02
N GLU A 80 8.82 22.19 15.17
CA GLU A 80 9.78 23.19 14.70
C GLU A 80 9.90 23.09 13.17
N ILE A 81 10.03 24.23 12.49
CA ILE A 81 10.23 24.27 11.03
C ILE A 81 11.64 24.76 10.76
N LYS A 82 12.43 23.98 10.03
CA LYS A 82 13.81 24.28 9.61
C LYS A 82 13.90 24.21 8.09
N GLY A 83 13.88 25.38 7.44
CA GLY A 83 13.81 25.42 5.98
C GLY A 83 12.53 24.77 5.47
N THR A 84 12.66 23.69 4.70
CA THR A 84 11.52 22.88 4.21
C THR A 84 11.14 21.75 5.15
N ASP A 85 11.88 21.51 6.24
CA ASP A 85 11.63 20.36 7.10
C ASP A 85 10.80 20.76 8.32
N LEU A 86 9.77 19.96 8.60
CA LEU A 86 8.95 20.02 9.79
C LEU A 86 9.39 18.90 10.73
N HIS A 87 9.80 19.26 11.94
CA HIS A 87 10.22 18.31 12.97
C HIS A 87 9.21 18.31 14.11
N LEU A 88 8.70 17.13 14.45
CA LEU A 88 7.81 16.91 15.59
C LEU A 88 8.62 16.32 16.74
N THR A 89 8.31 16.77 17.95
CA THR A 89 8.79 16.17 19.20
C THR A 89 7.59 15.94 20.10
N TYR A 90 7.27 14.68 20.32
CA TYR A 90 6.18 14.25 21.19
C TYR A 90 6.58 14.42 22.66
N ALA A 91 5.59 14.60 23.52
CA ALA A 91 5.81 14.73 24.96
C ALA A 91 6.48 13.50 25.59
N ASN A 92 6.33 12.32 24.98
CA ASN A 92 7.00 11.08 25.39
C ASN A 92 8.45 10.93 24.88
N GLY A 93 8.96 11.92 24.13
CA GLY A 93 10.32 11.92 23.58
C GLY A 93 10.43 11.39 22.15
N ASP A 94 9.35 10.82 21.59
CA ASP A 94 9.34 10.37 20.19
C ASP A 94 9.51 11.55 19.23
N LYS A 95 10.02 11.25 18.04
CA LYS A 95 10.29 12.24 17.01
C LYS A 95 9.76 11.76 15.67
N ASP A 96 9.26 12.71 14.90
CA ASP A 96 8.80 12.47 13.53
C ASP A 96 9.20 13.66 12.66
N ASN A 97 9.26 13.46 11.35
CA ASN A 97 9.64 14.51 10.43
C ASN A 97 8.92 14.41 9.08
N PHE A 98 8.62 15.58 8.54
CA PHE A 98 7.98 15.73 7.24
C PHE A 98 8.69 16.80 6.41
N THR A 99 8.58 16.72 5.09
CA THR A 99 9.04 17.78 4.20
C THR A 99 7.84 18.60 3.72
N ILE A 100 7.88 19.91 3.93
CA ILE A 100 6.88 20.87 3.47
C ILE A 100 7.06 21.06 1.96
N THR A 101 6.07 20.64 1.19
CA THR A 101 6.04 20.78 -0.26
C THR A 101 5.81 22.24 -0.68
N LYS A 102 6.12 22.56 -1.95
CA LYS A 102 5.83 23.90 -2.52
C LYS A 102 4.36 24.31 -2.44
N GLY A 103 3.44 23.34 -2.44
CA GLY A 103 2.00 23.56 -2.30
C GLY A 103 1.51 23.63 -0.85
N GLY A 104 2.43 23.58 0.13
CA GLY A 104 2.09 23.67 1.55
C GLY A 104 1.63 22.37 2.21
N ASN A 105 1.51 21.25 1.45
CA ASN A 105 1.28 19.90 1.97
C ASN A 105 2.54 19.32 2.64
N LEU A 106 2.38 18.24 3.41
CA LEU A 106 3.51 17.54 4.04
C LEU A 106 3.78 16.20 3.34
N ASP A 107 5.04 15.97 2.98
CA ASP A 107 5.53 14.72 2.42
C ASP A 107 6.19 13.88 3.52
N ALA A 108 5.70 12.65 3.70
CA ALA A 108 6.22 11.66 4.64
C ALA A 108 7.04 10.55 3.94
N GLY A 109 7.42 10.77 2.67
CA GLY A 109 8.16 9.85 1.81
C GLY A 109 7.33 8.69 1.24
N THR A 110 6.42 8.13 2.03
CA THR A 110 5.54 7.00 1.64
C THR A 110 4.08 7.39 1.48
N PHE A 111 3.69 8.58 1.96
CA PHE A 111 2.36 9.15 1.84
C PHE A 111 2.45 10.68 1.95
N VAL A 112 1.37 11.37 1.59
CA VAL A 112 1.26 12.83 1.65
C VAL A 112 0.11 13.22 2.57
N LEU A 113 0.35 14.22 3.42
CA LEU A 113 -0.68 14.87 4.23
C LEU A 113 -1.10 16.17 3.54
N PHE A 114 -2.39 16.25 3.18
CA PHE A 114 -3.00 17.42 2.58
C PHE A 114 -3.40 18.42 3.66
N LYS A 115 -3.13 19.71 3.42
CA LYS A 115 -3.65 20.77 4.27
C LYS A 115 -5.17 20.89 4.09
N MET A 116 -5.92 20.93 5.18
CA MET A 116 -7.37 21.16 5.20
C MET A 116 -7.63 22.66 5.37
N ASP A 117 -8.53 23.22 4.58
CA ASP A 117 -8.87 24.64 4.60
C ASP A 117 -9.95 24.89 5.68
N LEU A 118 -9.64 25.80 6.62
CA LEU A 118 -10.48 26.09 7.79
C LEU A 118 -11.70 26.95 7.50
N ASP A 119 -12.25 26.93 6.28
CA ASP A 119 -13.16 27.97 5.80
C ASP A 119 -14.61 27.82 6.32
N ASN A 120 -14.76 27.25 7.53
CA ASN A 120 -15.98 27.08 8.35
C ASN A 120 -17.25 26.71 7.57
N SER A 121 -17.07 26.12 6.42
CA SER A 121 -18.11 25.69 5.50
C SER A 121 -17.91 24.21 5.26
N VAL A 122 -19.02 23.50 5.14
CA VAL A 122 -19.02 22.10 4.73
C VAL A 122 -19.26 22.12 3.23
N PRO A 123 -18.27 21.79 2.38
CA PRO A 123 -18.50 21.74 0.95
C PRO A 123 -19.62 20.73 0.65
N LYS A 124 -20.44 21.04 -0.35
CA LYS A 124 -21.49 20.12 -0.79
C LYS A 124 -20.84 18.84 -1.32
N GLY A 125 -21.35 17.68 -0.90
CA GLY A 125 -20.93 16.41 -1.46
C GLY A 125 -21.16 15.22 -0.53
N ALA A 126 -21.02 14.04 -1.12
CA ALA A 126 -21.04 12.77 -0.41
C ALA A 126 -19.61 12.43 0.07
N TYR A 127 -19.40 12.50 1.38
CA TYR A 127 -18.14 12.17 2.02
C TYR A 127 -18.16 10.73 2.47
N HIS A 128 -17.24 9.93 1.92
CA HIS A 128 -17.15 8.52 2.21
C HIS A 128 -15.94 8.23 3.10
N PHE A 129 -16.21 7.73 4.29
CA PHE A 129 -15.22 7.05 5.08
C PHE A 129 -15.30 5.56 4.78
N LYS A 130 -14.17 5.04 4.30
CA LYS A 130 -13.99 3.61 4.03
C LYS A 130 -13.00 3.08 5.05
N PHE A 131 -13.52 2.40 6.06
CA PHE A 131 -12.73 1.58 6.95
C PHE A 131 -12.65 0.18 6.36
N ILE A 132 -11.44 -0.32 6.14
CA ILE A 132 -11.19 -1.70 5.75
C ILE A 132 -10.30 -2.28 6.84
N ASN A 133 -10.87 -3.17 7.66
CA ASN A 133 -10.11 -3.93 8.63
C ASN A 133 -10.38 -5.41 8.37
N GLY A 134 -9.36 -6.10 7.86
CA GLY A 134 -9.38 -7.54 7.70
C GLY A 134 -8.44 -8.14 8.73
N SER A 135 -8.96 -9.00 9.60
CA SER A 135 -8.16 -9.82 10.48
C SER A 135 -8.37 -11.28 10.12
N GLY A 136 -7.34 -12.09 10.31
CA GLY A 136 -7.44 -13.48 9.90
C GLY A 136 -7.28 -13.69 8.40
N GLY A 137 -7.51 -14.92 7.99
CA GLY A 137 -7.38 -15.36 6.61
C GLY A 137 -6.17 -16.25 6.40
N MET A 138 -5.96 -16.64 5.14
CA MET A 138 -4.90 -17.56 4.75
C MET A 138 -3.51 -17.14 5.25
N SER A 139 -3.33 -15.83 5.51
CA SER A 139 -2.14 -15.22 6.11
C SER A 139 -1.92 -15.51 7.62
N THR A 140 -2.87 -16.05 8.37
CA THR A 140 -2.70 -16.30 9.83
C THR A 140 -3.19 -17.67 10.28
N GLY A 141 -3.69 -18.49 9.35
CA GLY A 141 -4.25 -19.81 9.68
C GLY A 141 -5.60 -19.75 10.42
N THR A 142 -6.26 -18.59 10.43
CA THR A 142 -7.58 -18.38 11.05
C THR A 142 -8.60 -17.95 9.99
N THR A 143 -9.90 -18.13 10.26
CA THR A 143 -10.99 -17.65 9.39
C THR A 143 -10.79 -16.17 9.06
N TYR A 144 -10.83 -15.81 7.77
CA TYR A 144 -10.77 -14.40 7.37
C TYR A 144 -12.03 -13.70 7.87
N VAL A 145 -11.87 -12.65 8.67
CA VAL A 145 -12.96 -11.75 9.07
C VAL A 145 -12.60 -10.36 8.55
N GLY A 146 -13.11 -10.08 7.36
CA GLY A 146 -13.06 -8.76 6.74
C GLY A 146 -14.27 -7.94 7.16
N THR A 147 -14.06 -6.88 7.93
CA THR A 147 -15.09 -5.85 8.14
C THR A 147 -14.75 -4.66 7.26
N SER A 148 -15.62 -4.37 6.31
CA SER A 148 -15.58 -3.09 5.59
C SER A 148 -16.79 -2.28 6.02
N MET A 149 -16.52 -1.13 6.63
CA MET A 149 -17.55 -0.16 6.96
C MET A 149 -17.38 1.02 6.01
N ARG A 150 -18.40 1.28 5.21
CA ARG A 150 -18.55 2.52 4.46
C ARG A 150 -19.57 3.37 5.21
N ARG A 151 -19.11 4.48 5.76
CA ARG A 151 -19.99 5.54 6.27
C ARG A 151 -20.02 6.63 5.23
N THR A 152 -21.21 6.99 4.78
CA THR A 152 -21.45 8.11 3.89
C THR A 152 -22.12 9.21 4.70
N LEU A 153 -21.54 10.40 4.68
CA LEU A 153 -22.16 11.64 5.12
C LEU A 153 -22.38 12.49 3.88
N ASP A 154 -23.64 12.70 3.51
CA ASP A 154 -23.99 13.60 2.40
C ASP A 154 -24.43 14.93 2.96
N PHE A 155 -23.72 15.99 2.58
CA PHE A 155 -24.03 17.37 2.94
C PHE A 155 -24.54 18.13 1.73
N ASP A 156 -25.68 18.78 1.87
CA ASP A 156 -26.29 19.57 0.79
C ASP A 156 -25.60 20.92 0.56
N GLY A 157 -24.69 21.33 1.46
CA GLY A 157 -24.05 22.65 1.47
C GLY A 157 -24.96 23.77 1.99
N ALA A 158 -26.19 23.46 2.40
CA ALA A 158 -27.23 24.38 2.85
C ALA A 158 -27.75 24.06 4.26
N GLY A 159 -27.00 23.28 5.04
CA GLY A 159 -27.29 22.99 6.44
C GLY A 159 -28.10 21.72 6.70
N LYS A 160 -28.31 20.85 5.71
CA LYS A 160 -28.91 19.52 5.91
C LYS A 160 -27.96 18.40 5.55
N PHE A 161 -28.09 17.29 6.26
CA PHE A 161 -27.29 16.11 6.02
C PHE A 161 -28.12 14.83 6.00
N THR A 162 -27.58 13.81 5.34
CA THR A 162 -28.04 12.42 5.47
C THR A 162 -26.84 11.53 5.79
N THR A 163 -27.09 10.48 6.58
CA THR A 163 -26.08 9.47 6.91
C THR A 163 -26.55 8.11 6.46
N ASP A 164 -25.74 7.49 5.60
CA ASP A 164 -25.90 6.09 5.24
C ASP A 164 -24.72 5.29 5.76
N ARG A 165 -25.01 4.18 6.43
CA ARG A 165 -24.02 3.23 6.89
C ARG A 165 -24.21 1.91 6.18
N GLN A 166 -23.19 1.54 5.41
CA GLN A 166 -23.06 0.23 4.83
C GLN A 166 -21.98 -0.53 5.59
N SER A 167 -22.39 -1.59 6.30
CA SER A 167 -21.47 -2.52 6.95
C SER A 167 -21.53 -3.85 6.20
N THR A 168 -20.39 -4.26 5.67
CA THR A 168 -20.20 -5.58 5.06
C THR A 168 -19.23 -6.35 5.95
N THR A 169 -19.71 -7.47 6.49
CA THR A 169 -18.88 -8.44 7.22
C THR A 169 -18.69 -9.65 6.32
N VAL A 170 -17.45 -9.93 5.96
CA VAL A 170 -17.04 -11.08 5.15
C VAL A 170 -16.34 -12.06 6.08
N ILE A 171 -16.95 -13.21 6.32
CA ILE A 171 -16.36 -14.33 7.06
C ILE A 171 -15.99 -15.39 6.02
N ALA A 172 -14.70 -15.63 5.76
CA ALA A 172 -14.27 -16.69 4.85
C ALA A 172 -13.67 -17.87 5.63
N GLY A 173 -14.50 -18.90 5.80
CA GLY A 173 -14.22 -20.20 6.39
C GLY A 173 -15.53 -21.00 6.49
N ASP A 174 -15.53 -22.25 6.02
CA ASP A 174 -16.62 -23.24 6.10
C ASP A 174 -18.05 -22.70 5.90
N ASN A 175 -18.42 -22.44 4.65
CA ASN A 175 -19.82 -22.36 4.21
C ASN A 175 -20.75 -21.35 4.95
N ILE A 176 -20.24 -20.19 5.38
CA ILE A 176 -21.06 -19.10 5.95
C ILE A 176 -21.02 -17.87 5.05
N GLY A 177 -22.19 -17.46 4.53
CA GLY A 177 -22.37 -16.29 3.67
C GLY A 177 -22.17 -14.97 4.42
N GLY A 178 -21.47 -14.03 3.78
CA GLY A 178 -21.33 -12.65 4.27
C GLY A 178 -22.61 -11.85 4.09
N GLY A 179 -23.03 -11.16 5.16
CA GLY A 179 -24.17 -10.25 5.14
C GLY A 179 -23.72 -8.82 4.78
N THR A 180 -24.48 -8.17 3.89
CA THR A 180 -24.42 -6.72 3.72
C THR A 180 -25.64 -6.14 4.39
N ASN A 181 -25.45 -5.29 5.39
CA ASN A 181 -26.53 -4.52 5.99
C ASN A 181 -26.37 -3.06 5.57
N THR A 182 -27.37 -2.53 4.89
CA THR A 182 -27.48 -1.11 4.54
C THR A 182 -28.59 -0.52 5.40
N ASN A 183 -28.23 0.28 6.39
CA ASN A 183 -29.18 1.05 7.17
C ASN A 183 -28.93 2.54 6.92
N SER A 184 -30.01 3.28 6.70
CA SER A 184 -29.98 4.74 6.82
C SER A 184 -29.87 5.04 8.32
N ASP A 185 -28.74 5.58 8.74
CA ASP A 185 -28.47 5.92 10.15
C ASP A 185 -29.12 7.26 10.56
N GLY A 186 -29.75 7.97 9.62
CA GLY A 186 -30.58 9.14 9.90
C GLY A 186 -30.33 10.31 8.96
N LYS A 187 -31.07 11.39 9.21
CA LYS A 187 -30.97 12.68 8.51
C LYS A 187 -31.26 13.80 9.48
N GLY A 188 -30.88 15.01 9.12
CA GLY A 188 -31.19 16.18 9.95
C GLY A 188 -30.49 17.45 9.48
N LYS A 189 -30.22 18.33 10.43
CA LYS A 189 -29.56 19.63 10.20
C LYS A 189 -28.18 19.66 10.83
N TYR A 190 -27.23 20.36 10.20
CA TYR A 190 -25.89 20.51 10.73
C TYR A 190 -25.50 21.98 10.92
N VAL A 191 -24.58 22.22 11.85
CA VAL A 191 -23.92 23.50 12.06
C VAL A 191 -22.42 23.25 12.19
N LEU A 192 -21.60 24.04 11.50
CA LEU A 192 -20.14 24.01 11.64
C LEU A 192 -19.68 25.33 12.24
N LYS A 193 -18.93 25.25 13.35
CA LYS A 193 -18.34 26.42 14.00
C LYS A 193 -16.98 26.07 14.59
N ASP A 194 -15.94 26.79 14.18
CA ASP A 194 -14.58 26.66 14.72
C ASP A 194 -14.07 25.21 14.71
N GLY A 195 -14.24 24.54 13.57
CA GLY A 195 -13.89 23.13 13.37
C GLY A 195 -14.77 22.13 14.13
N THR A 196 -15.85 22.58 14.77
CA THR A 196 -16.83 21.73 15.46
C THR A 196 -18.10 21.59 14.62
N LEU A 197 -18.34 20.36 14.12
CA LEU A 197 -19.56 19.99 13.42
C LEU A 197 -20.57 19.42 14.42
N THR A 198 -21.71 20.08 14.54
CA THR A 198 -22.87 19.59 15.31
C THR A 198 -23.92 19.04 14.36
N LEU A 199 -24.29 17.77 14.53
CA LEU A 199 -25.35 17.09 13.78
C LEU A 199 -26.59 16.99 14.67
N ASN A 200 -27.69 17.62 14.25
CA ASN A 200 -28.99 17.54 14.89
C ASN A 200 -29.90 16.64 14.06
N TYR A 201 -30.16 15.43 14.54
CA TYR A 201 -30.95 14.43 13.84
C TYR A 201 -32.46 14.71 13.99
N ASP A 202 -33.24 14.34 12.98
CA ASP A 202 -34.70 14.49 13.00
C ASP A 202 -35.36 13.68 14.14
N ASN A 203 -34.66 12.67 14.67
CA ASN A 203 -35.11 11.86 15.82
C ASN A 203 -34.85 12.54 17.19
N GLY A 204 -34.32 13.77 17.20
CA GLY A 204 -34.02 14.53 18.43
C GLY A 204 -32.63 14.29 19.03
N THR A 205 -31.82 13.39 18.45
CA THR A 205 -30.43 13.17 18.90
C THR A 205 -29.51 14.29 18.39
N THR A 206 -28.54 14.71 19.20
CA THR A 206 -27.48 15.64 18.79
C THR A 206 -26.10 15.02 19.02
N THR A 207 -25.23 15.10 18.02
CA THR A 207 -23.82 14.68 18.13
C THR A 207 -22.88 15.78 17.69
N THR A 208 -21.65 15.75 18.21
CA THR A 208 -20.62 16.76 17.94
C THR A 208 -19.34 16.07 17.51
N HIS A 209 -18.70 16.61 16.47
CA HIS A 209 -17.54 16.03 15.81
C HIS A 209 -16.49 17.12 15.54
N SER A 210 -15.21 16.75 15.50
CA SER A 210 -14.21 17.60 14.85
C SER A 210 -14.38 17.49 13.33
N PHE A 211 -14.33 18.60 12.60
CA PHE A 211 -14.55 18.62 11.16
C PHE A 211 -13.65 19.65 10.47
N PHE A 212 -12.92 19.19 9.46
CA PHE A 212 -12.07 20.01 8.60
C PHE A 212 -12.21 19.53 7.18
N ALA A 213 -12.24 20.42 6.19
CA ALA A 213 -12.36 20.02 4.80
C ALA A 213 -11.45 20.87 3.93
N SER A 214 -11.06 20.35 2.77
CA SER A 214 -10.62 21.22 1.67
C SER A 214 -11.66 21.11 0.58
N ALA A 215 -12.09 22.26 0.04
CA ALA A 215 -13.11 22.31 -1.01
C ALA A 215 -12.62 21.77 -2.36
N GLY A 216 -11.30 21.51 -2.48
CA GLY A 216 -10.67 21.20 -3.76
C GLY A 216 -10.47 22.45 -4.61
N ASP A 217 -9.53 22.39 -5.56
CA ASP A 217 -9.11 23.52 -6.41
C ASP A 217 -9.42 23.27 -7.91
N GLY A 218 -10.41 22.42 -8.18
CA GLY A 218 -10.77 21.98 -9.53
C GLY A 218 -9.82 20.92 -10.14
N LYS A 219 -8.61 20.75 -9.58
CA LYS A 219 -7.69 19.64 -9.91
C LYS A 219 -7.67 18.58 -8.81
N ASN A 220 -7.80 19.02 -7.56
CA ASN A 220 -7.94 18.17 -6.38
C ASN A 220 -9.40 18.12 -5.95
N LYS A 221 -9.88 16.93 -5.56
CA LYS A 221 -11.25 16.73 -5.08
C LYS A 221 -11.43 17.30 -3.68
N ALA A 222 -12.67 17.57 -3.32
CA ALA A 222 -13.00 17.90 -1.94
C ALA A 222 -12.68 16.71 -1.02
N MET A 223 -12.07 16.99 0.13
CA MET A 223 -11.68 16.00 1.13
C MET A 223 -12.13 16.50 2.50
N ALA A 224 -12.37 15.60 3.44
CA ALA A 224 -12.70 15.98 4.81
C ALA A 224 -11.99 15.10 5.85
N VAL A 225 -11.83 15.65 7.03
CA VAL A 225 -11.41 14.99 8.26
C VAL A 225 -12.56 15.08 9.24
N ILE A 226 -13.00 13.95 9.77
CA ILE A 226 -14.04 13.90 10.81
C ILE A 226 -13.53 13.03 11.94
N ASP A 227 -13.37 13.58 13.14
CA ASP A 227 -12.85 12.86 14.32
C ASP A 227 -11.51 12.15 14.04
N GLY A 228 -10.60 12.81 13.32
CA GLY A 228 -9.30 12.24 12.94
C GLY A 228 -9.35 11.17 11.84
N SER A 229 -10.53 10.89 11.27
CA SER A 229 -10.70 9.98 10.14
C SER A 229 -10.77 10.73 8.82
N PHE A 230 -10.12 10.22 7.77
CA PHE A 230 -10.03 10.89 6.47
C PHE A 230 -11.14 10.41 5.51
N TYR A 231 -11.86 11.34 4.89
CA TYR A 231 -13.02 11.10 4.03
C TYR A 231 -12.72 11.61 2.61
N PHE A 232 -13.10 10.82 1.61
CA PHE A 232 -12.98 11.17 0.20
C PHE A 232 -14.36 11.44 -0.40
N THR A 233 -14.45 12.38 -1.34
CA THR A 233 -15.62 12.55 -2.21
C THR A 233 -15.49 11.64 -3.45
N GLU A 234 -16.52 10.85 -3.77
CA GLU A 234 -16.54 10.03 -5.00
C GLU A 234 -16.85 10.91 -6.23
N ASP A 235 -16.40 10.49 -7.43
CA ASP A 235 -16.80 11.16 -8.68
C ASP A 235 -18.31 10.97 -8.92
N GLU A 236 -19.00 12.02 -9.38
CA GLU A 236 -20.32 11.91 -10.05
C GLU A 236 -20.27 10.97 -11.29
N ALA A 237 -19.08 10.63 -11.78
CA ALA A 237 -18.85 9.60 -12.80
C ALA A 237 -18.90 8.15 -12.27
N ALA A 238 -18.95 7.97 -10.95
CA ALA A 238 -19.16 6.68 -10.29
C ALA A 238 -20.64 6.47 -9.91
N LYS A 239 -21.59 7.03 -10.68
CA LYS A 239 -22.89 6.36 -10.81
C LYS A 239 -22.59 4.91 -11.17
N LYS A 240 -22.78 4.03 -10.18
CA LYS A 240 -22.77 2.59 -10.33
C LYS A 240 -23.43 2.29 -11.66
N LYS A 241 -22.63 1.87 -12.66
CA LYS A 241 -23.13 0.84 -13.55
C LYS A 241 -23.45 -0.31 -12.61
N ASN A 242 -24.71 -0.40 -12.21
CA ASN A 242 -25.33 -1.67 -11.89
C ASN A 242 -25.28 -2.51 -13.18
N THR A 243 -24.08 -2.88 -13.61
CA THR A 243 -23.90 -4.09 -14.35
C THR A 243 -23.85 -5.14 -13.27
N ASN A 244 -24.92 -5.92 -13.16
CA ASN A 244 -24.84 -7.32 -12.79
C ASN A 244 -23.94 -8.06 -13.81
N ALA A 245 -22.70 -7.58 -14.00
CA ALA A 245 -21.69 -8.25 -14.78
C ALA A 245 -21.19 -9.36 -13.87
N LYS A 246 -21.68 -10.56 -14.13
CA LYS A 246 -21.14 -11.79 -13.56
C LYS A 246 -19.61 -11.72 -13.71
N LEU A 247 -18.89 -11.80 -12.59
CA LEU A 247 -17.43 -11.88 -12.63
C LEU A 247 -17.03 -13.12 -13.45
N PRO A 248 -15.96 -13.03 -14.26
CA PRO A 248 -15.43 -14.21 -14.91
C PRO A 248 -15.04 -15.24 -13.85
N SER A 249 -15.26 -16.52 -14.15
CA SER A 249 -14.75 -17.62 -13.35
C SER A 249 -13.23 -17.63 -13.35
N ALA A 250 -12.61 -18.27 -12.35
CA ALA A 250 -11.16 -18.40 -12.30
C ALA A 250 -10.61 -19.19 -13.50
N ALA A 251 -11.39 -20.14 -14.05
CA ALA A 251 -11.05 -20.84 -15.27
C ALA A 251 -11.03 -19.92 -16.51
N GLU A 252 -11.97 -18.99 -16.63
CA GLU A 252 -11.99 -17.99 -17.70
C GLU A 252 -10.81 -17.02 -17.58
N ILE A 253 -10.54 -16.52 -16.37
CA ILE A 253 -9.36 -15.68 -16.10
C ILE A 253 -8.08 -16.43 -16.46
N LEU A 254 -7.92 -17.67 -16.00
CA LEU A 254 -6.74 -18.47 -16.27
C LEU A 254 -6.48 -18.64 -17.76
N LYS A 255 -7.55 -18.89 -18.53
CA LYS A 255 -7.47 -19.04 -19.98
C LYS A 255 -6.94 -17.77 -20.64
N GLU A 256 -7.49 -16.61 -20.28
CA GLU A 256 -7.06 -15.33 -20.87
C GLU A 256 -5.67 -14.90 -20.41
N VAL A 257 -5.33 -15.07 -19.12
CA VAL A 257 -3.99 -14.78 -18.61
C VAL A 257 -2.96 -15.68 -19.29
N ARG A 258 -3.20 -16.99 -19.41
CA ARG A 258 -2.28 -17.88 -20.16
C ARG A 258 -2.09 -17.41 -21.58
N LYS A 259 -3.16 -17.04 -22.28
CA LYS A 259 -3.08 -16.49 -23.64
C LYS A 259 -2.19 -15.25 -23.72
N VAL A 260 -2.23 -14.36 -22.73
CA VAL A 260 -1.35 -13.18 -22.68
C VAL A 260 0.12 -13.54 -22.51
N TYR A 261 0.42 -14.60 -21.76
CA TYR A 261 1.77 -14.95 -21.29
C TYR A 261 2.49 -16.05 -22.07
N GLY A 262 1.88 -16.64 -23.09
CA GLY A 262 2.52 -17.61 -23.99
C GLY A 262 1.71 -18.88 -24.23
N GLY A 263 0.57 -19.06 -23.56
CA GLY A 263 -0.36 -20.17 -23.78
C GLY A 263 0.32 -21.51 -23.61
N ASN A 264 0.27 -22.34 -24.64
CA ASN A 264 0.87 -23.68 -24.64
C ASN A 264 2.41 -23.64 -24.57
N SER A 265 3.05 -22.54 -25.00
CA SER A 265 4.51 -22.42 -24.92
C SER A 265 5.00 -22.41 -23.48
N LEU A 266 4.17 -21.98 -22.51
CA LEU A 266 4.51 -22.07 -21.09
C LEU A 266 4.78 -23.51 -20.66
N ASP A 267 4.02 -24.46 -21.20
CA ASP A 267 4.07 -25.87 -20.81
C ASP A 267 5.29 -26.59 -21.42
N LEU A 268 5.95 -25.97 -22.40
CA LEU A 268 7.17 -26.47 -23.03
C LEU A 268 8.44 -26.08 -22.27
N ILE A 269 8.34 -25.24 -21.23
CA ILE A 269 9.48 -24.81 -20.44
C ILE A 269 9.89 -25.94 -19.48
N LYS A 270 11.08 -26.48 -19.70
CA LYS A 270 11.73 -27.53 -18.91
C LYS A 270 12.85 -26.99 -18.03
N THR A 271 13.60 -26.03 -18.55
CA THR A 271 14.70 -25.37 -17.84
C THR A 271 14.66 -23.88 -18.08
N TYR A 272 15.19 -23.11 -17.14
CA TYR A 272 15.48 -21.70 -17.37
C TYR A 272 16.63 -21.19 -16.51
N THR A 273 17.38 -20.24 -17.07
CA THR A 273 18.42 -19.48 -16.36
C THR A 273 17.98 -18.03 -16.26
N VAL A 274 18.08 -17.44 -15.06
CA VAL A 274 17.88 -16.01 -14.83
C VAL A 274 19.17 -15.38 -14.35
N GLU A 275 19.58 -14.29 -14.98
CA GLU A 275 20.55 -13.37 -14.40
C GLU A 275 19.81 -12.16 -13.84
N ALA A 276 20.04 -11.86 -12.57
CA ALA A 276 19.40 -10.76 -11.86
C ALA A 276 20.42 -9.92 -11.08
N GLU A 277 20.01 -8.71 -10.73
CA GLU A 277 20.77 -7.81 -9.87
C GLU A 277 19.86 -7.24 -8.78
N PHE A 278 20.35 -7.19 -7.55
CA PHE A 278 19.72 -6.51 -6.42
C PHE A 278 20.79 -6.00 -5.45
N SER A 279 20.68 -4.76 -4.97
CA SER A 279 21.59 -4.20 -3.95
C SER A 279 23.09 -4.40 -4.23
N GLY A 280 23.52 -4.33 -5.50
CA GLY A 280 24.92 -4.55 -5.92
C GLY A 280 25.38 -6.03 -5.94
N VAL A 281 24.46 -6.97 -5.72
CA VAL A 281 24.66 -8.41 -5.84
C VAL A 281 24.15 -8.89 -7.19
N LYS A 282 25.00 -9.59 -7.95
CA LYS A 282 24.58 -10.36 -9.13
C LYS A 282 24.09 -11.74 -8.66
N LEU A 283 22.92 -12.16 -9.13
CA LEU A 283 22.38 -13.49 -8.96
C LEU A 283 22.33 -14.19 -10.32
N VAL A 284 22.78 -15.44 -10.36
CA VAL A 284 22.50 -16.36 -11.46
C VAL A 284 21.70 -17.54 -10.90
N SER A 285 20.50 -17.74 -11.41
CA SER A 285 19.58 -18.79 -10.98
C SER A 285 19.38 -19.80 -12.11
N TYR A 286 19.78 -21.03 -11.88
CA TYR A 286 19.62 -22.16 -12.79
C TYR A 286 18.47 -23.03 -12.30
N ASN A 287 17.44 -23.24 -13.12
CA ASN A 287 16.22 -23.91 -12.71
C ASN A 287 15.90 -25.06 -13.65
N ASP A 288 15.72 -26.25 -13.10
CA ASP A 288 15.39 -27.49 -13.79
C ASP A 288 14.03 -27.98 -13.28
N LEU A 289 12.99 -27.59 -14.02
CA LEU A 289 11.60 -27.89 -13.70
C LEU A 289 11.25 -29.37 -13.94
N THR A 290 12.09 -30.10 -14.67
CA THR A 290 11.87 -31.52 -14.96
C THR A 290 12.30 -32.37 -13.77
N ASN A 291 13.44 -32.01 -13.16
CA ASN A 291 13.99 -32.73 -12.02
C ASN A 291 13.69 -32.05 -10.67
N ASN A 292 12.83 -31.02 -10.65
CA ASN A 292 12.45 -30.26 -9.46
C ASN A 292 13.67 -29.80 -8.64
N ARG A 293 14.63 -29.19 -9.33
CA ARG A 293 15.85 -28.71 -8.70
C ARG A 293 16.25 -27.34 -9.22
N PHE A 294 16.92 -26.58 -8.38
CA PHE A 294 17.52 -25.33 -8.80
C PHE A 294 18.85 -25.10 -8.11
N ARG A 295 19.59 -24.14 -8.65
CA ARG A 295 20.80 -23.61 -8.03
C ARG A 295 20.86 -22.10 -8.21
N ASN A 296 21.08 -21.39 -7.12
CA ASN A 296 21.30 -19.95 -7.10
C ASN A 296 22.76 -19.67 -6.77
N GLU A 297 23.41 -18.83 -7.54
CA GLU A 297 24.77 -18.35 -7.30
C GLU A 297 24.76 -16.84 -7.16
N MET A 298 25.29 -16.34 -6.05
CA MET A 298 25.32 -14.91 -5.73
C MET A 298 26.74 -14.39 -5.71
N PHE A 299 26.97 -13.29 -6.42
CA PHE A 299 28.26 -12.64 -6.57
C PHE A 299 28.19 -11.20 -6.06
N ASN A 300 29.13 -10.83 -5.20
CA ASN A 300 29.32 -9.45 -4.76
C ASN A 300 30.65 -8.95 -5.30
N LYS A 301 30.63 -7.88 -6.11
CA LYS A 301 31.82 -7.34 -6.80
C LYS A 301 32.63 -8.41 -7.55
N GLY A 302 31.92 -9.32 -8.23
CA GLY A 302 32.52 -10.42 -9.01
C GLY A 302 33.00 -11.63 -8.18
N LYS A 303 33.00 -11.55 -6.84
CA LYS A 303 33.36 -12.67 -5.97
C LYS A 303 32.11 -13.48 -5.62
N LEU A 304 32.17 -14.80 -5.78
CA LEU A 304 31.12 -15.72 -5.32
C LEU A 304 31.02 -15.66 -3.78
N VAL A 305 29.85 -15.29 -3.27
CA VAL A 305 29.59 -15.12 -1.82
C VAL A 305 28.59 -16.13 -1.28
N ALA A 306 27.68 -16.62 -2.11
CA ALA A 306 26.73 -17.66 -1.71
C ALA A 306 26.34 -18.55 -2.88
N VAL A 307 26.03 -19.82 -2.56
CA VAL A 307 25.46 -20.81 -3.46
C VAL A 307 24.37 -21.56 -2.72
N GLU A 308 23.16 -21.57 -3.24
CA GLU A 308 22.08 -22.43 -2.78
C GLU A 308 21.80 -23.48 -3.85
N GLN A 309 21.69 -24.75 -3.47
CA GLN A 309 21.30 -25.82 -4.37
C GLN A 309 20.27 -26.71 -3.68
N ILE A 310 19.13 -26.89 -4.33
CA ILE A 310 17.99 -27.64 -3.77
C ILE A 310 17.45 -28.60 -4.83
N SER A 311 17.18 -29.85 -4.43
CA SER A 311 16.40 -30.86 -5.15
C SER A 311 15.00 -31.01 -4.54
N ALA A 312 14.23 -31.99 -5.01
CA ALA A 312 12.89 -32.27 -4.50
C ALA A 312 12.85 -32.61 -2.99
N ASP A 313 13.93 -33.18 -2.46
CA ASP A 313 13.98 -33.84 -1.15
C ASP A 313 15.13 -33.35 -0.25
N ALA A 314 16.12 -32.66 -0.80
CA ALA A 314 17.31 -32.22 -0.08
C ALA A 314 17.87 -30.92 -0.64
N GLY A 315 18.82 -30.33 0.08
CA GLY A 315 19.52 -29.15 -0.41
C GLY A 315 20.52 -28.61 0.60
N TRP A 316 21.25 -27.60 0.16
CA TRP A 316 22.21 -26.89 0.98
C TRP A 316 22.37 -25.45 0.55
N LEU A 317 22.80 -24.62 1.50
CA LEU A 317 23.29 -23.26 1.30
C LEU A 317 24.75 -23.21 1.73
N TRP A 318 25.62 -22.83 0.80
CA TRP A 318 26.97 -22.37 1.09
C TRP A 318 26.98 -20.85 1.15
N ASN A 319 27.53 -20.28 2.21
CA ASN A 319 27.70 -18.84 2.38
C ASN A 319 29.07 -18.57 3.01
N ASN A 320 29.94 -17.86 2.29
CA ASN A 320 31.28 -17.45 2.73
C ASN A 320 32.08 -18.55 3.46
N GLY A 321 32.16 -19.75 2.86
CA GLY A 321 32.96 -20.86 3.39
C GLY A 321 32.20 -21.82 4.32
N LYS A 322 30.98 -21.48 4.75
CA LYS A 322 30.15 -22.35 5.58
C LYS A 322 29.04 -22.99 4.75
N LYS A 323 28.96 -24.32 4.77
CA LYS A 323 27.86 -25.10 4.18
C LYS A 323 26.85 -25.46 5.27
N THR A 324 25.57 -25.28 4.97
CA THR A 324 24.43 -25.56 5.85
C THR A 324 23.40 -26.36 5.08
N ILE A 325 22.88 -27.41 5.69
CA ILE A 325 21.83 -28.24 5.09
C ILE A 325 20.52 -27.44 5.12
N THR A 326 19.76 -27.51 4.04
CA THR A 326 18.44 -26.88 3.91
C THR A 326 17.45 -27.54 4.86
N ASP A 327 16.70 -26.75 5.62
CA ASP A 327 15.66 -27.26 6.52
C ASP A 327 14.36 -27.62 5.77
N LYS A 328 13.45 -28.31 6.47
CA LYS A 328 12.16 -28.74 5.91
C LYS A 328 11.26 -27.57 5.50
N GLU A 329 11.34 -26.43 6.18
CA GLU A 329 10.51 -25.27 5.88
C GLU A 329 10.90 -24.66 4.53
N ARG A 330 12.21 -24.56 4.25
CA ARG A 330 12.73 -24.10 2.97
C ARG A 330 12.47 -25.08 1.83
N LEU A 331 12.60 -26.39 2.06
CA LEU A 331 12.22 -27.40 1.06
C LEU A 331 10.72 -27.31 0.71
N GLN A 332 9.87 -27.08 1.70
CA GLN A 332 8.43 -26.88 1.50
C GLN A 332 8.15 -25.61 0.70
N GLU A 333 8.80 -24.49 1.03
CA GLU A 333 8.67 -23.23 0.28
C GLU A 333 8.99 -23.43 -1.20
N VAL A 334 10.12 -24.08 -1.51
CA VAL A 334 10.55 -24.36 -2.89
C VAL A 334 9.53 -25.21 -3.63
N LYS A 335 9.05 -26.30 -3.01
CA LYS A 335 8.07 -27.22 -3.62
C LYS A 335 6.83 -26.49 -4.12
N TYR A 336 6.37 -25.47 -3.39
CA TYR A 336 5.13 -24.76 -3.69
C TYR A 336 5.34 -23.39 -4.36
N ASN A 337 6.58 -22.93 -4.48
CA ASN A 337 6.90 -21.69 -5.19
C ASN A 337 6.52 -21.78 -6.69
N ASP A 338 6.49 -22.99 -7.25
CA ASP A 338 6.07 -23.29 -8.62
C ASP A 338 4.61 -22.88 -8.92
N TYR A 339 3.79 -22.57 -7.92
CA TYR A 339 2.43 -22.06 -8.10
C TYR A 339 2.36 -20.53 -8.23
N THR A 340 3.51 -19.84 -8.30
CA THR A 340 3.60 -18.37 -8.34
C THR A 340 4.24 -17.86 -9.63
N GLY A 341 4.08 -16.57 -9.91
CA GLY A 341 4.62 -15.90 -11.08
C GLY A 341 4.08 -16.43 -12.40
N VAL A 342 4.80 -16.14 -13.48
CA VAL A 342 4.42 -16.59 -14.83
C VAL A 342 4.51 -18.11 -14.97
N LEU A 343 5.46 -18.75 -14.31
CA LEU A 343 5.65 -20.20 -14.38
C LEU A 343 4.56 -20.97 -13.62
N GLY A 344 3.93 -20.37 -12.62
CA GLY A 344 2.76 -20.94 -11.97
C GLY A 344 1.52 -21.04 -12.86
N LEU A 345 1.53 -20.37 -14.01
CA LEU A 345 0.49 -20.51 -15.02
C LEU A 345 0.66 -21.76 -15.88
N GLN A 346 1.70 -22.58 -15.71
CA GLN A 346 1.86 -23.86 -16.42
C GLN A 346 0.69 -24.81 -16.15
N GLN A 347 0.31 -25.62 -17.14
CA GLN A 347 -0.86 -26.50 -17.08
C GLN A 347 -0.78 -27.48 -15.90
N LYS A 348 0.43 -27.96 -15.59
CA LYS A 348 0.69 -28.83 -14.44
C LYS A 348 0.31 -28.21 -13.08
N ASN A 349 0.28 -26.88 -12.97
CA ASN A 349 0.04 -26.14 -11.72
C ASN A 349 -1.37 -25.51 -11.63
N ASN A 350 -2.17 -25.62 -12.69
CA ASN A 350 -3.38 -24.81 -12.88
C ASN A 350 -4.66 -25.36 -12.26
N ALA A 351 -4.68 -26.62 -11.85
CA ALA A 351 -5.90 -27.27 -11.39
C ALA A 351 -6.55 -26.52 -10.21
N ALA A 352 -5.73 -26.08 -9.24
CA ALA A 352 -6.21 -25.30 -8.11
C ALA A 352 -6.61 -23.87 -8.51
N PHE A 353 -5.80 -23.20 -9.34
CA PHE A 353 -6.11 -21.86 -9.85
C PHE A 353 -7.48 -21.84 -10.54
N SER A 354 -7.75 -22.79 -11.45
CA SER A 354 -8.99 -22.84 -12.23
C SER A 354 -10.27 -22.99 -11.38
N LYS A 355 -10.12 -23.48 -10.16
CA LYS A 355 -11.18 -23.66 -9.15
C LYS A 355 -11.13 -22.57 -8.06
N GLY A 356 -10.26 -21.58 -8.22
CA GLY A 356 -10.07 -20.50 -7.28
C GLY A 356 -11.27 -19.56 -7.18
N THR A 357 -11.25 -18.73 -6.14
CA THR A 357 -12.24 -17.69 -5.91
C THR A 357 -11.79 -16.40 -6.56
N VAL A 358 -12.66 -15.82 -7.39
CA VAL A 358 -12.41 -14.54 -8.07
C VAL A 358 -13.04 -13.39 -7.29
N THR A 359 -12.27 -12.33 -7.08
CA THR A 359 -12.77 -11.05 -6.56
C THR A 359 -12.40 -9.92 -7.50
N ALA A 360 -13.27 -8.91 -7.60
CA ALA A 360 -12.95 -7.69 -8.34
C ALA A 360 -11.95 -6.84 -7.55
N THR A 361 -10.99 -6.25 -8.25
CA THR A 361 -10.10 -5.20 -7.73
C THR A 361 -10.39 -3.88 -8.44
N LYS A 362 -9.73 -2.79 -8.04
CA LYS A 362 -9.88 -1.49 -8.71
C LYS A 362 -9.45 -1.55 -10.19
N GLU A 363 -8.48 -2.42 -10.50
CA GLU A 363 -7.79 -2.45 -11.79
C GLU A 363 -8.00 -3.78 -12.52
N GLY A 364 -8.81 -4.71 -12.00
CA GLY A 364 -9.07 -6.01 -12.60
C GLY A 364 -9.59 -7.05 -11.61
N TYR A 365 -8.81 -8.11 -11.40
CA TYR A 365 -9.21 -9.32 -10.67
C TYR A 365 -8.14 -9.77 -9.68
N ALA A 366 -8.58 -10.42 -8.60
CA ALA A 366 -7.74 -11.25 -7.77
C ALA A 366 -8.28 -12.69 -7.77
N VAL A 367 -7.39 -13.67 -7.95
CA VAL A 367 -7.75 -15.09 -7.93
C VAL A 367 -7.04 -15.77 -6.76
N SER A 368 -7.82 -16.21 -5.79
CA SER A 368 -7.33 -16.88 -4.58
C SER A 368 -7.57 -18.37 -4.65
N PHE A 369 -6.57 -19.19 -4.35
CA PHE A 369 -6.69 -20.65 -4.35
C PHE A 369 -5.78 -21.31 -3.31
N LYS A 370 -5.99 -22.60 -3.09
CA LYS A 370 -5.20 -23.42 -2.15
C LYS A 370 -4.65 -24.67 -2.82
N VAL A 371 -3.46 -25.08 -2.38
CA VAL A 371 -2.81 -26.35 -2.74
C VAL A 371 -2.26 -26.95 -1.47
N ASP A 372 -2.68 -28.17 -1.10
CA ASP A 372 -2.17 -28.89 0.08
C ASP A 372 -2.19 -28.07 1.38
N GLY A 373 -3.20 -27.21 1.55
CA GLY A 373 -3.32 -26.30 2.70
C GLY A 373 -2.51 -24.99 2.59
N HIS A 374 -1.66 -24.87 1.59
CA HIS A 374 -0.95 -23.63 1.23
C HIS A 374 -1.81 -22.73 0.36
N SER A 375 -1.50 -21.45 0.40
CA SER A 375 -2.43 -20.39 0.02
C SER A 375 -1.77 -19.46 -0.98
N PHE A 376 -2.46 -19.16 -2.08
CA PHE A 376 -1.93 -18.36 -3.18
C PHE A 376 -2.97 -17.35 -3.67
N VAL A 377 -2.50 -16.20 -4.13
CA VAL A 377 -3.33 -15.16 -4.74
C VAL A 377 -2.60 -14.57 -5.93
N TYR A 378 -3.26 -14.53 -7.09
CA TYR A 378 -2.79 -13.79 -8.28
C TYR A 378 -3.54 -12.47 -8.38
N ILE A 379 -2.83 -11.38 -8.66
CA ILE A 379 -3.40 -10.06 -8.92
C ILE A 379 -3.22 -9.74 -10.40
N ILE A 380 -4.35 -9.55 -11.08
CA ILE A 380 -4.43 -9.47 -12.54
C ILE A 380 -5.22 -8.21 -12.90
N ASP A 381 -4.80 -7.47 -13.92
CA ASP A 381 -5.54 -6.31 -14.38
C ASP A 381 -6.71 -6.68 -15.32
N ASP A 382 -7.52 -5.68 -15.71
CA ASP A 382 -8.65 -5.81 -16.61
C ASP A 382 -8.27 -6.31 -18.02
N SER A 383 -6.99 -6.23 -18.36
CA SER A 383 -6.38 -6.66 -19.60
C SER A 383 -5.70 -8.02 -19.46
N TYR A 384 -5.98 -8.75 -18.37
CA TYR A 384 -5.43 -10.06 -18.03
C TYR A 384 -3.89 -10.09 -17.91
N ARG A 385 -3.28 -8.95 -17.59
CA ARG A 385 -1.84 -8.87 -17.27
C ARG A 385 -1.62 -9.12 -15.79
N LEU A 386 -0.57 -9.86 -15.48
CA LEU A 386 -0.18 -10.16 -14.11
C LEU A 386 0.49 -8.94 -13.49
N LEU A 387 -0.12 -8.39 -12.44
CA LEU A 387 0.43 -7.29 -11.63
C LEU A 387 1.29 -7.81 -10.49
N GLY A 388 1.01 -9.02 -10.00
CA GLY A 388 1.70 -9.61 -8.86
C GLY A 388 1.06 -10.89 -8.38
N ASP A 389 1.65 -11.49 -7.36
CA ASP A 389 1.05 -12.56 -6.58
C ASP A 389 1.48 -12.50 -5.12
N SER A 390 0.87 -13.37 -4.32
CA SER A 390 1.31 -13.60 -2.96
C SER A 390 1.05 -15.04 -2.56
N TYR A 391 1.81 -15.51 -1.57
CA TYR A 391 1.60 -16.82 -0.99
C TYR A 391 1.76 -16.83 0.53
N GLN A 392 1.15 -17.85 1.13
CA GLN A 392 1.55 -18.38 2.43
C GLN A 392 1.84 -19.87 2.33
N ILE A 393 3.09 -20.24 2.63
CA ILE A 393 3.57 -21.62 2.69
C ILE A 393 4.10 -21.86 4.11
N GLY A 394 3.40 -22.70 4.87
CA GLY A 394 3.67 -22.85 6.30
C GLY A 394 3.51 -21.52 7.03
N LYS A 395 4.60 -21.06 7.68
CA LYS A 395 4.66 -19.75 8.36
C LYS A 395 5.21 -18.64 7.47
N LYS A 396 5.77 -18.98 6.30
CA LYS A 396 6.36 -18.00 5.37
C LYS A 396 5.27 -17.32 4.56
N LYS A 397 5.40 -16.02 4.41
CA LYS A 397 4.56 -15.19 3.56
C LYS A 397 5.44 -14.43 2.60
N GLN A 398 4.97 -14.27 1.37
CA GLN A 398 5.62 -13.42 0.40
C GLN A 398 4.59 -12.74 -0.49
N ILE A 399 4.92 -11.53 -0.89
CA ILE A 399 4.20 -10.75 -1.88
C ILE A 399 5.20 -10.38 -2.97
N ASN A 400 4.80 -10.57 -4.23
CA ASN A 400 5.56 -10.24 -5.41
C ASN A 400 4.78 -9.24 -6.26
N THR A 401 5.44 -8.19 -6.72
CA THR A 401 4.89 -7.25 -7.72
C THR A 401 5.72 -7.30 -8.98
N TYR A 402 5.05 -7.29 -10.12
CA TYR A 402 5.66 -7.50 -11.43
C TYR A 402 5.54 -6.26 -12.31
N SER A 403 6.63 -5.91 -12.96
CA SER A 403 6.70 -4.80 -13.91
C SER A 403 7.78 -5.04 -14.96
N ASN A 404 7.87 -4.13 -15.94
CA ASN A 404 8.84 -4.21 -17.03
C ASN A 404 8.74 -5.56 -17.76
N VAL A 405 7.54 -5.92 -18.20
CA VAL A 405 7.28 -7.19 -18.88
C VAL A 405 7.91 -7.17 -20.27
N LYS A 406 8.70 -8.17 -20.60
CA LYS A 406 9.33 -8.35 -21.91
C LYS A 406 9.05 -9.75 -22.45
N THR A 407 9.14 -9.90 -23.76
CA THR A 407 9.00 -11.18 -24.43
C THR A 407 10.35 -11.89 -24.50
N VAL A 408 10.40 -13.16 -24.10
CA VAL A 408 11.56 -14.07 -24.13
C VAL A 408 11.11 -15.34 -24.85
N GLY A 409 11.58 -15.55 -26.07
CA GLY A 409 10.95 -16.53 -26.98
C GLY A 409 9.48 -16.17 -27.20
N ASP A 410 8.57 -17.11 -26.95
CA ASP A 410 7.11 -16.90 -27.04
C ASP A 410 6.46 -16.54 -25.69
N ILE A 411 7.25 -16.31 -24.64
CA ILE A 411 6.78 -16.14 -23.27
C ILE A 411 6.97 -14.70 -22.83
N LYS A 412 5.95 -14.10 -22.20
CA LYS A 412 6.12 -12.81 -21.53
C LYS A 412 6.61 -13.03 -20.11
N MET A 413 7.69 -12.34 -19.72
CA MET A 413 8.29 -12.47 -18.40
C MET A 413 8.49 -11.08 -17.78
N PRO A 414 8.26 -10.90 -16.47
CA PRO A 414 8.61 -9.66 -15.79
C PRO A 414 10.13 -9.54 -15.64
N PHE A 415 10.68 -8.37 -15.97
CA PHE A 415 12.12 -8.06 -15.76
C PHE A 415 12.36 -7.23 -14.50
N THR A 416 11.31 -6.85 -13.78
CA THR A 416 11.44 -6.20 -12.48
C THR A 416 10.44 -6.80 -11.51
N ILE A 417 10.96 -7.38 -10.44
CA ILE A 417 10.19 -8.06 -9.41
C ILE A 417 10.49 -7.40 -8.08
N VAL A 418 9.44 -6.94 -7.40
CA VAL A 418 9.55 -6.44 -6.03
C VAL A 418 8.98 -7.49 -5.10
N THR A 419 9.81 -8.04 -4.23
CA THR A 419 9.44 -9.09 -3.28
C THR A 419 9.46 -8.53 -1.86
N SER A 420 8.46 -8.89 -1.06
CA SER A 420 8.44 -8.57 0.38
C SER A 420 7.83 -9.70 1.20
N ASN A 421 8.36 -9.90 2.41
CA ASN A 421 7.81 -10.80 3.42
C ASN A 421 6.97 -10.06 4.48
N GLY A 422 6.74 -8.76 4.30
CA GLY A 422 6.08 -7.85 5.25
C GLY A 422 7.04 -7.03 6.12
N THR A 423 8.24 -7.53 6.37
CA THR A 423 9.30 -6.84 7.14
C THR A 423 10.40 -6.34 6.20
N ASP A 424 10.87 -7.21 5.32
CA ASP A 424 11.93 -6.97 4.37
C ASP A 424 11.35 -6.76 2.97
N LYS A 425 12.05 -5.97 2.16
CA LYS A 425 11.70 -5.71 0.77
C LYS A 425 12.96 -5.74 -0.09
N ILE A 426 12.90 -6.47 -1.21
CA ILE A 426 13.98 -6.58 -2.18
C ILE A 426 13.41 -6.28 -3.57
N THR A 427 14.15 -5.53 -4.37
CA THR A 427 13.85 -5.33 -5.80
C THR A 427 14.88 -6.06 -6.63
N LEU A 428 14.40 -7.00 -7.44
CA LEU A 428 15.18 -7.80 -8.37
C LEU A 428 15.02 -7.22 -9.77
N HIS A 429 16.14 -6.91 -10.41
CA HIS A 429 16.17 -6.51 -11.82
C HIS A 429 16.76 -7.65 -12.64
N TYR A 430 15.92 -8.34 -13.41
CA TYR A 430 16.40 -9.36 -14.32
C TYR A 430 17.12 -8.67 -15.49
N LYS A 431 18.32 -9.15 -15.79
CA LYS A 431 19.15 -8.68 -16.90
C LYS A 431 18.98 -9.59 -18.11
N ASN A 432 18.86 -10.89 -17.86
CA ASN A 432 18.73 -11.90 -18.90
C ASN A 432 17.87 -13.07 -18.40
N ILE A 433 17.12 -13.68 -19.32
CA ILE A 433 16.39 -14.93 -19.09
C ILE A 433 16.63 -15.83 -20.31
N GLN A 434 17.06 -17.06 -20.07
CA GLN A 434 17.22 -18.10 -21.09
C GLN A 434 16.25 -19.23 -20.79
N LEU A 435 15.50 -19.68 -21.79
CA LEU A 435 14.51 -20.75 -21.64
C LEU A 435 14.99 -21.97 -22.43
N ASN A 436 14.88 -23.16 -21.82
CA ASN A 436 15.20 -24.45 -22.44
C ASN A 436 16.65 -24.63 -22.93
N GLU A 437 17.56 -23.73 -22.54
CA GLU A 437 18.99 -23.87 -22.79
C GLU A 437 19.62 -24.85 -21.79
N PRO A 438 20.75 -25.50 -22.17
CA PRO A 438 21.55 -26.29 -21.23
C PRO A 438 21.97 -25.45 -20.01
N LEU A 439 21.68 -25.95 -18.81
CA LEU A 439 22.04 -25.27 -17.57
C LEU A 439 23.56 -25.37 -17.36
N ALA A 440 24.27 -24.27 -17.57
CA ALA A 440 25.72 -24.16 -17.41
C ALA A 440 26.15 -24.15 -15.94
N THR A 441 25.89 -25.25 -15.22
CA THR A 441 26.16 -25.38 -13.79
C THR A 441 26.59 -26.79 -13.40
N ASN A 442 27.31 -26.92 -12.29
CA ASN A 442 27.76 -28.20 -11.76
C ASN A 442 26.79 -28.74 -10.70
N TRP A 443 26.08 -29.82 -11.05
CA TRP A 443 25.11 -30.47 -10.18
C TRP A 443 25.71 -31.52 -9.21
N LYS A 444 27.01 -31.84 -9.31
CA LYS A 444 27.64 -33.02 -8.66
C LYS A 444 27.68 -33.04 -7.11
N GLU A 445 27.19 -32.00 -6.44
CA GLU A 445 27.17 -31.89 -4.97
C GLU A 445 25.78 -32.13 -4.33
N LEU A 446 24.85 -32.76 -5.05
CA LEU A 446 23.62 -33.31 -4.46
C LEU A 446 23.79 -34.79 -4.14
#